data_AF-A0A5C5G2S1-F1
#
_entry.id   AF-A0A5C5G2S1-F1
#
_cell.length_a   1.000
_cell.length_b   1.000
_cell.length_c   1.000
_cell.angle_alpha   90.00
_cell.angle_beta   90.00
_cell.angle_gamma   90.00
#
_symmetry.space_group_name_H-M   'P 1'
#
loop_
_entity.id
_entity.type
_entity.pdbx_description
1 polymer ?
#
loop_
_entity_poly.entity_id
_entity_poly.type
_entity_poly.pdbx_seq_one_letter_code
_entity_poly.pdbx_strand_id
1 'polypeptide(L)'
;MAALDSSTALFDRTNALLNALNHQTLHAHDLMASVPVRDHGRTGSQQQTENLTRWTQSGRDVTGHSDSSGLVMDAVDRERAGEDLKVFKDHVSTLKFAYLESNAKLEFINHILDPDGYKPISKEANDQVAKGRLHAKSELKQRKERVAELETLIRAEAQGLEQELTRRNDEAEHAARLLRECEAMETEIAMLKNKRTATERLTIDEAAAICERQELELVEIGQQTKQCEDAMRALKPRIKASKMSIERYSQTAKQLRREQDERDAKGVQDVRAEEGCEWLDTTAALYKSLLGIRNAHVVGSPPTDLVFEYGAPDADQGDVRRMSVQLDAAGKMTGAKLLDSSEDISDVVQAYLPSQDIRSLVQEIRTRFDW
;
A
#
# COMPACT_ATOMS: atom_id res chain seq x y z
N MET A 1 16.01 96.43 44.70
CA MET A 1 16.84 95.24 44.43
C MET A 1 16.01 93.95 44.49
N ALA A 2 14.93 93.82 43.72
CA ALA A 2 14.09 92.61 43.73
C ALA A 2 13.63 92.16 42.32
N ALA A 3 14.11 92.82 41.26
CA ALA A 3 13.68 92.55 39.88
C ALA A 3 14.66 91.70 39.06
N LEU A 4 15.92 91.57 39.49
CA LEU A 4 16.98 90.84 38.76
C LEU A 4 16.92 89.31 38.98
N ASP A 5 16.50 88.84 40.15
CA ASP A 5 16.38 87.40 40.45
C ASP A 5 15.18 86.73 39.75
N SER A 6 14.16 87.52 39.39
CA SER A 6 12.99 87.03 38.67
C SER A 6 13.33 86.66 37.21
N SER A 7 14.19 87.44 36.55
CA SER A 7 14.54 87.19 35.14
C SER A 7 15.50 86.02 34.96
N THR A 8 16.45 85.81 35.88
CA THR A 8 17.37 84.67 35.85
C THR A 8 16.65 83.36 36.18
N ALA A 9 15.74 83.36 37.14
CA ALA A 9 14.90 82.19 37.45
C ALA A 9 13.93 81.83 36.30
N LEU A 10 13.35 82.84 35.63
CA LEU A 10 12.57 82.63 34.41
C LEU A 10 13.44 82.11 33.26
N PHE A 11 14.67 82.61 33.12
CA PHE A 11 15.62 82.18 32.11
C PHE A 11 16.03 80.71 32.28
N ASP A 12 16.42 80.30 33.48
CA ASP A 12 16.77 78.91 33.77
C ASP A 12 15.58 77.99 33.60
N ARG A 13 14.38 78.43 34.00
CA ARG A 13 13.15 77.69 33.78
C ARG A 13 12.81 77.57 32.29
N THR A 14 13.01 78.61 31.49
CA THR A 14 12.75 78.59 30.04
C THR A 14 13.76 77.71 29.31
N ASN A 15 15.04 77.77 29.68
CA ASN A 15 16.08 76.90 29.13
C ASN A 15 15.89 75.44 29.55
N ALA A 16 15.49 75.17 30.80
CA ALA A 16 15.13 73.84 31.25
C ALA A 16 13.93 73.31 30.47
N LEU A 17 12.90 74.14 30.22
CA LEU A 17 11.74 73.78 29.41
C LEU A 17 12.12 73.52 27.95
N LEU A 18 12.95 74.34 27.32
CA LEU A 18 13.41 74.14 25.94
C LEU A 18 14.28 72.89 25.81
N ASN A 19 15.15 72.60 26.78
CA ASN A 19 15.94 71.37 26.79
C ASN A 19 15.06 70.15 27.06
N ALA A 20 14.09 70.25 27.96
CA ALA A 20 13.10 69.19 28.21
C ALA A 20 12.28 68.90 26.96
N LEU A 21 11.83 69.94 26.24
CA LEU A 21 11.12 69.79 24.97
C LEU A 21 11.99 69.09 23.91
N ASN A 22 13.27 69.44 23.83
CA ASN A 22 14.20 68.81 22.89
C ASN A 22 14.54 67.35 23.27
N HIS A 23 14.53 67.02 24.57
CA HIS A 23 14.65 65.62 25.01
C HIS A 23 13.36 64.83 24.75
N GLN A 24 12.20 65.45 24.91
CA GLN A 24 10.91 64.84 24.60
C GLN A 24 10.74 64.60 23.09
N THR A 25 11.24 65.48 22.22
CA THR A 25 11.20 65.25 20.76
C THR A 25 12.10 64.09 20.34
N LEU A 26 13.25 63.90 20.98
CA LEU A 26 14.11 62.73 20.76
C LEU A 26 13.44 61.45 21.26
N HIS A 27 12.83 61.47 22.44
CA HIS A 27 12.05 60.34 22.94
C HIS A 27 10.84 60.02 22.06
N ALA A 28 10.16 61.02 21.51
CA ALA A 28 9.06 60.82 20.57
C ALA A 28 9.54 60.16 19.28
N HIS A 29 10.73 60.51 18.79
CA HIS A 29 11.36 59.85 17.64
C HIS A 29 11.67 58.37 17.94
N ASP A 30 12.20 58.06 19.13
CA ASP A 30 12.49 56.69 19.54
C ASP A 30 11.20 55.86 19.75
N LEU A 31 10.15 56.49 20.31
CA LEU A 31 8.83 55.88 20.45
C LEU A 31 8.20 55.60 19.08
N MET A 32 8.26 56.54 18.14
CA MET A 32 7.84 56.31 16.75
C MET A 32 8.61 55.18 16.08
N ALA A 33 9.91 55.04 16.37
CA ALA A 33 10.72 53.94 15.86
C ALA A 33 10.20 52.58 16.34
N SER A 34 9.72 52.53 17.59
CA SER A 34 9.26 51.31 18.29
C SER A 34 7.82 50.88 17.99
N VAL A 35 6.98 51.74 17.40
CA VAL A 35 5.60 51.36 17.04
C VAL A 35 5.62 50.41 15.83
N PRO A 36 5.00 49.22 15.89
CA PRO A 36 4.97 48.28 14.77
C PRO A 36 4.17 48.87 13.59
N VAL A 37 4.71 48.75 12.38
CA VAL A 37 4.06 49.19 11.13
C VAL A 37 3.31 48.02 10.51
N ARG A 38 2.09 48.24 10.04
CA ARG A 38 1.34 47.23 9.31
C ARG A 38 1.84 47.13 7.87
N ASP A 39 2.55 46.07 7.54
CA ASP A 39 2.99 45.80 6.17
C ASP A 39 1.84 45.16 5.38
N HIS A 40 1.10 45.95 4.60
CA HIS A 40 0.06 45.42 3.72
C HIS A 40 0.70 44.84 2.45
N GLY A 41 1.17 43.61 2.55
CA GLY A 41 1.35 42.75 1.39
C GLY A 41 0.01 42.53 0.68
N ARG A 42 -0.17 43.16 -0.49
CA ARG A 42 -1.15 42.79 -1.54
C ARG A 42 -2.57 42.42 -1.05
N THR A 43 -3.42 43.40 -0.80
CA THR A 43 -4.85 43.26 -1.10
C THR A 43 -5.39 44.60 -1.60
N GLY A 44 -5.86 44.59 -2.85
CA GLY A 44 -6.35 45.78 -3.52
C GLY A 44 -7.64 46.30 -2.91
N SER A 45 -7.57 47.49 -2.33
CA SER A 45 -8.65 48.45 -2.35
C SER A 45 -8.04 49.85 -2.29
N GLN A 46 -7.77 50.41 -3.47
CA GLN A 46 -7.59 51.84 -3.64
C GLN A 46 -8.89 52.52 -3.18
N GLN A 47 -8.92 53.02 -1.96
CA GLN A 47 -9.72 54.20 -1.64
C GLN A 47 -8.78 55.39 -1.75
N GLN A 48 -8.90 56.09 -2.88
CA GLN A 48 -8.37 57.43 -3.08
C GLN A 48 -8.82 58.33 -1.94
N THR A 49 -7.90 58.78 -1.09
CA THR A 49 -8.02 60.07 -0.42
C THR A 49 -7.15 61.05 -1.18
N GLU A 50 -7.62 61.43 -2.37
CA GLU A 50 -7.10 62.60 -3.06
C GLU A 50 -7.54 63.86 -2.31
N ASN A 51 -6.58 64.77 -2.11
CA ASN A 51 -6.77 66.19 -1.82
C ASN A 51 -7.28 66.58 -0.42
N LEU A 52 -6.41 66.56 0.59
CA LEU A 52 -6.47 67.57 1.66
C LEU A 52 -5.08 68.14 1.98
N THR A 53 -5.01 69.47 1.89
CA THR A 53 -3.80 70.28 1.98
C THR A 53 -3.08 70.21 3.32
N ARG A 54 -1.76 70.36 3.22
CA ARG A 54 -0.64 70.49 4.19
C ARG A 54 -0.88 71.20 5.55
N TRP A 55 -2.06 71.75 5.83
CA TRP A 55 -2.34 72.55 7.04
C TRP A 55 -3.75 72.36 7.66
N THR A 56 -4.63 71.50 7.13
CA THR A 56 -6.03 71.44 7.60
C THR A 56 -6.45 70.19 8.37
N GLN A 57 -5.60 69.17 8.50
CA GLN A 57 -5.89 68.02 9.36
C GLN A 57 -5.28 68.25 10.74
N SER A 58 -6.15 68.43 11.72
CA SER A 58 -5.81 68.43 13.14
C SER A 58 -5.07 67.14 13.48
N GLY A 59 -4.05 67.17 14.33
CA GLY A 59 -3.27 65.98 14.76
C GLY A 59 -4.07 64.90 15.51
N ARG A 60 -5.40 64.94 15.41
CA ARG A 60 -6.36 63.90 15.81
C ARG A 60 -6.68 62.90 14.69
N ASP A 61 -6.29 63.17 13.44
CA ASP A 61 -6.55 62.29 12.30
C ASP A 61 -5.42 61.26 12.05
N VAL A 62 -4.59 60.98 13.07
CA VAL A 62 -3.75 59.78 13.05
C VAL A 62 -4.67 58.60 13.34
N THR A 63 -5.11 57.88 12.31
CA THR A 63 -5.94 56.69 12.47
C THR A 63 -5.09 55.52 12.96
N GLY A 64 -4.79 55.51 14.26
CA GLY A 64 -4.30 54.32 14.94
C GLY A 64 -5.47 53.38 15.20
N HIS A 65 -5.47 52.20 14.59
CA HIS A 65 -6.42 51.15 14.97
C HIS A 65 -5.91 50.48 16.26
N SER A 66 -6.75 50.41 17.30
CA SER A 66 -6.43 49.70 18.53
C SER A 66 -6.85 48.24 18.39
N ASP A 67 -5.94 47.39 17.95
CA ASP A 67 -6.12 45.95 18.17
C ASP A 67 -5.68 45.59 19.59
N SER A 68 -6.12 44.44 20.09
CA SER A 68 -5.87 43.95 21.46
C SER A 68 -4.40 43.86 21.90
N SER A 69 -3.43 44.16 21.01
CA SER A 69 -2.00 44.23 21.30
C SER A 69 -1.35 45.63 21.24
N GLY A 70 -2.09 46.69 20.89
CA GLY A 70 -1.58 48.06 20.91
C GLY A 70 -1.99 48.94 19.73
N LEU A 71 -1.52 50.19 19.75
CA LEU A 71 -1.76 51.20 18.71
C LEU A 71 -0.87 50.90 17.48
N VAL A 72 -1.48 50.57 16.34
CA VAL A 72 -0.76 50.33 15.07
C VAL A 72 -0.97 51.54 14.16
N MET A 73 0.12 52.18 13.72
CA MET A 73 0.09 53.30 12.76
C MET A 73 0.30 52.79 11.32
N ASP A 74 -0.40 53.40 10.38
CA ASP A 74 -0.17 53.17 8.95
C ASP A 74 1.20 53.71 8.50
N ALA A 75 1.81 53.05 7.53
CA ALA A 75 3.18 53.36 7.07
C ALA A 75 3.30 54.81 6.55
N VAL A 76 2.27 55.28 5.83
CA VAL A 76 2.20 56.65 5.28
C VAL A 76 2.07 57.69 6.38
N ASP A 77 1.30 57.40 7.43
CA ASP A 77 1.13 58.30 8.57
C ASP A 77 2.38 58.36 9.45
N ARG A 78 3.14 57.26 9.55
CA ARG A 78 4.44 57.23 10.23
C ARG A 78 5.47 58.11 9.53
N GLU A 79 5.55 58.05 8.20
CA GLU A 79 6.45 58.91 7.44
C GLU A 79 6.07 60.39 7.60
N ARG A 80 4.77 60.71 7.50
CA ARG A 80 4.27 62.09 7.69
C ARG A 80 4.55 62.64 9.09
N ALA A 81 4.29 61.85 10.13
CA ALA A 81 4.60 62.26 11.51
C ALA A 81 6.11 62.44 11.74
N GLY A 82 6.95 61.66 11.04
CA GLY A 82 8.41 61.83 11.07
C GLY A 82 8.86 63.15 10.43
N GLU A 83 8.24 63.54 9.31
CA GLU A 83 8.49 64.82 8.65
C GLU A 83 8.03 66.01 9.51
N ASP A 84 6.84 65.95 10.09
CA ASP A 84 6.31 66.99 10.97
C ASP A 84 7.16 67.17 12.24
N LEU A 85 7.63 66.06 12.84
CA LEU A 85 8.52 66.10 14.00
C LEU A 85 9.87 66.73 13.65
N LYS A 86 10.39 66.47 12.44
CA LYS A 86 11.63 67.07 11.95
C LYS A 86 11.48 68.58 11.78
N VAL A 87 10.39 69.03 11.14
CA VAL A 87 10.09 70.46 10.98
C VAL A 87 9.93 71.15 12.35
N PHE A 88 9.25 70.50 13.30
CA PHE A 88 9.10 71.02 14.66
C PHE A 88 10.44 71.13 15.40
N LYS A 89 11.31 70.12 15.28
CA LYS A 89 12.67 70.14 15.85
C LYS A 89 13.51 71.27 15.27
N ASP A 90 13.45 71.48 13.96
CA ASP A 90 14.19 72.56 13.29
C ASP A 90 13.69 73.93 13.76
N HIS A 91 12.37 74.08 13.94
CA HIS A 91 11.77 75.31 14.49
C HIS A 91 12.20 75.58 15.94
N VAL A 92 12.15 74.58 16.82
CA VAL A 92 12.59 74.70 18.23
C VAL A 92 14.09 75.00 18.31
N SER A 93 14.90 74.41 17.43
CA SER A 93 16.34 74.69 17.36
C SER A 93 16.61 76.13 16.92
N THR A 94 15.85 76.63 15.93
CA THR A 94 15.92 78.02 15.48
C THR A 94 15.48 78.98 16.60
N LEU A 95 14.41 78.65 17.32
CA LEU A 95 13.92 79.44 18.46
C LEU A 95 14.93 79.49 19.60
N LYS A 96 15.57 78.35 19.92
CA LYS A 96 16.65 78.29 20.91
C LYS A 96 17.83 79.17 20.49
N PHE A 97 18.21 79.15 19.21
CA PHE A 97 19.31 79.99 18.72
C PHE A 97 18.96 81.49 18.81
N ALA A 98 17.76 81.88 18.36
CA ALA A 98 17.28 83.25 18.46
C ALA A 98 17.18 83.73 19.93
N TYR A 99 16.77 82.85 20.84
CA TYR A 99 16.72 83.15 22.27
C TYR A 99 18.11 83.33 22.88
N LEU A 100 19.05 82.42 22.58
CA LEU A 100 20.44 82.54 23.04
C LEU A 100 21.11 83.80 22.49
N GLU A 101 20.84 84.16 21.23
CA GLU A 101 21.36 85.38 20.62
C GLU A 101 20.76 86.63 21.27
N SER A 102 19.45 86.65 21.51
CA SER A 102 18.76 87.72 22.24
C SER A 102 19.30 87.88 23.66
N ASN A 103 19.54 86.76 24.35
CA ASN A 103 20.10 86.79 25.70
C ASN A 103 21.56 87.25 25.70
N ALA A 104 22.38 86.80 24.75
CA ALA A 104 23.76 87.28 24.60
C ALA A 104 23.79 88.80 24.34
N LYS A 105 22.84 89.31 23.55
CA LYS A 105 22.66 90.75 23.32
C LYS A 105 22.22 91.49 24.60
N LEU A 106 21.29 90.93 25.38
CA LEU A 106 20.86 91.51 26.66
C LEU A 106 21.97 91.51 27.71
N GLU A 107 22.71 90.40 27.85
CA GLU A 107 23.87 90.33 28.72
C GLU A 107 24.96 91.30 28.28
N PHE A 108 25.23 91.43 26.99
CA PHE A 108 26.17 92.42 26.47
C PHE A 108 25.74 93.86 26.78
N ILE A 109 24.46 94.19 26.60
CA ILE A 109 23.91 95.51 26.95
C ILE A 109 24.00 95.77 28.45
N ASN A 110 23.60 94.79 29.28
CA ASN A 110 23.72 94.88 30.74
C ASN A 110 25.19 95.02 31.17
N HIS A 111 26.12 94.37 30.48
CA HIS A 111 27.55 94.42 30.75
C HIS A 111 28.19 95.76 30.34
N ILE A 112 27.64 96.45 29.31
CA ILE A 112 28.04 97.82 28.95
C ILE A 112 27.46 98.85 29.92
N LEU A 113 26.23 98.62 30.41
CA LEU A 113 25.51 99.53 31.29
C LEU A 113 25.87 99.36 32.78
N ASP A 114 26.68 98.35 33.13
CA ASP A 114 27.08 98.07 34.51
C ASP A 114 28.06 99.18 35.00
N PRO A 115 27.71 99.96 36.05
CA PRO A 115 28.50 101.12 36.47
C PRO A 115 29.87 100.76 37.08
N ASP A 116 30.10 99.49 37.43
CA ASP A 116 31.35 99.00 38.03
C ASP A 116 32.43 98.58 37.00
N GLY A 117 32.14 98.66 35.70
CA GLY A 117 33.09 98.35 34.63
C GLY A 117 33.45 96.85 34.49
N TYR A 118 34.12 96.51 33.38
CA TYR A 118 34.54 95.14 33.05
C TYR A 118 35.26 94.48 34.23
N LYS A 119 34.70 93.38 34.76
CA LYS A 119 35.41 92.48 35.70
C LYS A 119 36.19 91.46 34.87
N PRO A 120 37.49 91.68 34.57
CA PRO A 120 38.28 90.68 33.89
C PRO A 120 38.27 89.40 34.72
N ILE A 121 37.84 88.29 34.12
CA ILE A 121 38.02 86.97 34.71
C ILE A 121 39.54 86.80 34.89
N SER A 122 39.99 86.69 36.14
CA SER A 122 41.41 86.50 36.44
C SER A 122 41.91 85.25 35.71
N LYS A 123 43.08 85.37 35.07
CA LYS A 123 43.73 84.26 34.36
C LYS A 123 43.85 83.02 35.25
N GLU A 124 44.08 83.21 36.55
CA GLU A 124 44.17 82.14 37.55
C GLU A 124 42.84 81.40 37.76
N ALA A 125 41.72 82.12 37.78
CA ALA A 125 40.39 81.52 37.90
C ALA A 125 40.04 80.71 36.64
N ASN A 126 40.42 81.20 35.46
CA ASN A 126 40.22 80.50 34.20
C ASN A 126 41.10 79.24 34.11
N ASP A 127 42.35 79.31 34.59
CA ASP A 127 43.27 78.17 34.63
C ASP A 127 42.79 77.08 35.62
N GLN A 128 42.18 77.45 36.75
CA GLN A 128 41.57 76.48 37.69
C GLN A 128 40.36 75.78 37.06
N VAL A 129 39.48 76.52 36.38
CA VAL A 129 38.34 75.92 35.65
C VAL A 129 38.82 75.02 34.52
N ALA A 130 39.88 75.41 33.79
CA ALA A 130 40.47 74.60 32.74
C ALA A 130 41.04 73.27 33.27
N LYS A 131 41.74 73.30 34.42
CA LYS A 131 42.22 72.08 35.10
C LYS A 131 41.07 71.18 35.55
N GLY A 132 40.01 71.76 36.14
CA GLY A 132 38.81 71.01 36.54
C GLY A 132 38.11 70.36 35.35
N ARG A 133 37.98 71.07 34.22
CA ARG A 133 37.43 70.53 32.97
C ARG A 133 38.29 69.39 32.41
N LEU A 134 39.62 69.50 32.48
CA LEU A 134 40.52 68.46 31.99
C LEU A 134 40.39 67.17 32.83
N HIS A 135 40.33 67.31 34.16
CA HIS A 135 40.12 66.18 35.07
C HIS A 135 38.76 65.50 34.85
N ALA A 136 37.67 66.30 34.79
CA ALA A 136 36.34 65.77 34.52
C ALA A 136 36.26 65.10 33.14
N LYS A 137 36.98 65.62 32.14
CA LYS A 137 37.06 65.02 30.80
C LYS A 137 37.83 63.69 30.82
N SER A 138 38.91 63.57 31.59
CA SER A 138 39.62 62.28 31.74
C SER A 138 38.76 61.25 32.47
N GLU A 139 38.06 61.63 33.54
CA GLU A 139 37.15 60.73 34.25
C GLU A 139 35.98 60.28 33.36
N LEU A 140 35.39 61.20 32.59
CA LEU A 140 34.34 60.86 31.64
C LEU A 140 34.84 59.89 30.57
N LYS A 141 36.08 60.06 30.08
CA LYS A 141 36.68 59.16 29.10
C LYS A 141 36.83 57.74 29.68
N GLN A 142 37.39 57.62 30.89
CA GLN A 142 37.55 56.33 31.57
C GLN A 142 36.20 55.65 31.82
N ARG A 143 35.17 56.40 32.25
CA ARG A 143 33.82 55.86 32.44
C ARG A 143 33.19 55.41 31.12
N LYS A 144 33.40 56.14 30.03
CA LYS A 144 32.92 55.74 28.70
C LYS A 144 33.59 54.47 28.20
N GLU A 145 34.90 54.34 28.39
CA GLU A 145 35.64 53.12 28.07
C GLU A 145 35.10 51.94 28.89
N ARG A 146 34.88 52.14 30.19
CA ARG A 146 34.31 51.10 31.05
C ARG A 146 32.89 50.68 30.65
N VAL A 147 32.04 51.64 30.27
CA VAL A 147 30.69 51.33 29.77
C VAL A 147 30.76 50.55 28.46
N ALA A 148 31.65 50.91 27.54
CA ALA A 148 31.81 50.18 26.28
C ALA A 148 32.30 48.74 26.53
N GLU A 149 33.24 48.53 27.46
CA GLU A 149 33.66 47.19 27.87
C GLU A 149 32.49 46.37 28.44
N LEU A 150 31.73 46.94 29.37
CA LEU A 150 30.59 46.25 29.98
C LEU A 150 29.50 45.94 28.94
N GLU A 151 29.24 46.85 28.01
CA GLU A 151 28.30 46.62 26.92
C GLU A 151 28.74 45.45 26.04
N THR A 152 30.04 45.35 25.73
CA THR A 152 30.56 44.21 24.95
C THR A 152 30.41 42.89 25.70
N LEU A 153 30.67 42.88 27.01
CA LEU A 153 30.50 41.69 27.86
C LEU A 153 29.03 41.28 27.97
N ILE A 154 28.13 42.25 28.18
CA ILE A 154 26.69 41.99 28.27
C ILE A 154 26.16 41.41 26.95
N ARG A 155 26.60 41.95 25.80
CA ARG A 155 26.20 41.40 24.50
C ARG A 155 26.74 39.98 24.29
N ALA A 156 27.99 39.71 24.68
CA ALA A 156 28.57 38.38 24.56
C ALA A 156 27.82 37.36 25.43
N GLU A 157 27.49 37.71 26.67
CA GLU A 157 26.73 36.86 27.59
C GLU A 157 25.30 36.64 27.08
N ALA A 158 24.64 37.68 26.58
CA ALA A 158 23.29 37.58 26.01
C ALA A 158 23.27 36.63 24.79
N GLN A 159 24.27 36.69 23.92
CA GLN A 159 24.42 35.77 22.79
C GLN A 159 24.66 34.33 23.26
N GLY A 160 25.47 34.13 24.30
CA GLY A 160 25.69 32.82 24.91
C GLY A 160 24.40 32.22 25.46
N LEU A 161 23.63 33.02 26.21
CA LEU A 161 22.33 32.60 26.76
C LEU A 161 21.30 32.28 25.66
N GLU A 162 21.26 33.08 24.59
CA GLU A 162 20.36 32.83 23.47
C GLU A 162 20.69 31.50 22.77
N GLN A 163 21.97 31.20 22.55
CA GLN A 163 22.42 29.93 21.97
C GLN A 163 22.10 28.72 22.88
N GLU A 164 22.25 28.85 24.20
CA GLU A 164 21.87 27.78 25.12
C GLU A 164 20.37 27.56 25.16
N LEU A 165 19.58 28.64 25.10
CA LEU A 165 18.13 28.57 25.10
C LEU A 165 17.62 27.91 23.81
N THR A 166 18.15 28.27 22.64
CA THR A 166 17.79 27.62 21.38
C THR A 166 18.14 26.14 21.40
N ARG A 167 19.35 25.78 21.86
CA ARG A 167 19.74 24.36 22.01
C ARG A 167 18.77 23.60 22.92
N ARG A 168 18.39 24.17 24.07
CA ARG A 168 17.44 23.52 24.98
C ARG A 168 16.04 23.40 24.40
N ASN A 169 15.59 24.39 23.63
CA ASN A 169 14.32 24.30 22.93
C ASN A 169 14.35 23.19 21.88
N ASP A 170 15.41 23.08 21.08
CA ASP A 170 15.58 22.01 20.10
C ASP A 170 15.59 20.62 20.76
N GLU A 171 16.31 20.47 21.88
CA GLU A 171 16.33 19.26 22.70
C GLU A 171 14.93 18.92 23.26
N ALA A 172 14.19 19.92 23.76
CA ALA A 172 12.84 19.74 24.26
C ALA A 172 11.84 19.35 23.15
N GLU A 173 11.95 19.96 21.97
CA GLU A 173 11.14 19.60 20.81
C GLU A 173 11.45 18.18 20.30
N HIS A 174 12.72 17.80 20.32
CA HIS A 174 13.14 16.44 20.00
C HIS A 174 12.58 15.43 21.02
N ALA A 175 12.68 15.72 22.31
CA ALA A 175 12.09 14.88 23.35
C ALA A 175 10.55 14.77 23.21
N ALA A 176 9.88 15.88 22.90
CA ALA A 176 8.43 15.89 22.67
C ALA A 176 8.03 15.06 21.44
N ARG A 177 8.85 15.05 20.37
CA ARG A 177 8.63 14.17 19.21
C ARG A 177 8.77 12.70 19.58
N LEU A 178 9.83 12.34 20.29
CA LEU A 178 10.04 10.96 20.75
C LEU A 178 8.90 10.48 21.65
N LEU A 179 8.39 11.32 22.54
CA LEU A 179 7.24 10.97 23.38
C LEU A 179 5.99 10.65 22.55
N ARG A 180 5.69 11.47 21.52
CA ARG A 180 4.56 11.18 20.62
C ARG A 180 4.76 9.89 19.83
N GLU A 181 5.99 9.57 19.41
CA GLU A 181 6.31 8.31 18.75
C GLU A 181 6.12 7.11 19.70
N CYS A 182 6.55 7.23 20.96
CA CYS A 182 6.30 6.22 21.98
C CYS A 182 4.81 6.00 22.23
N GLU A 183 4.03 7.08 22.39
CA GLU A 183 2.57 7.00 22.53
C GLU A 183 1.92 6.33 21.32
N ALA A 184 2.35 6.68 20.10
CA ALA A 184 1.87 6.04 18.88
C ALA A 184 2.16 4.53 18.86
N MET A 185 3.41 4.13 19.19
CA MET A 185 3.78 2.71 19.30
C MET A 185 2.97 1.98 20.38
N GLU A 186 2.72 2.60 21.53
CA GLU A 186 1.90 2.02 22.59
C GLU A 186 0.44 1.81 22.15
N THR A 187 -0.13 2.79 21.44
CA THR A 187 -1.48 2.64 20.87
C THR A 187 -1.53 1.54 19.82
N GLU A 188 -0.50 1.41 18.98
CA GLU A 188 -0.40 0.32 18.00
C GLU A 188 -0.30 -1.04 18.69
N ILE A 189 0.53 -1.17 19.72
CA ILE A 189 0.64 -2.38 20.53
C ILE A 189 -0.72 -2.71 21.16
N ALA A 190 -1.44 -1.73 21.71
CA ALA A 190 -2.77 -1.92 22.26
C ALA A 190 -3.77 -2.37 21.18
N MET A 191 -3.72 -1.79 19.97
CA MET A 191 -4.54 -2.22 18.84
C MET A 191 -4.20 -3.64 18.40
N LEU A 192 -2.93 -4.02 18.30
CA LEU A 192 -2.50 -5.37 17.95
C LEU A 192 -2.93 -6.39 19.00
N LYS A 193 -2.84 -6.00 20.29
CA LYS A 193 -3.38 -6.77 21.40
C LYS A 193 -4.90 -6.94 21.27
N ASN A 194 -5.65 -5.90 20.93
CA ASN A 194 -7.11 -5.99 20.80
C ASN A 194 -7.57 -6.74 19.54
N LYS A 195 -6.84 -6.63 18.43
CA LYS A 195 -7.16 -7.31 17.16
C LYS A 195 -7.00 -8.82 17.23
N ARG A 196 -6.06 -9.33 18.05
CA ARG A 196 -5.86 -10.76 18.26
C ARG A 196 -6.51 -11.19 19.57
N THR A 197 -7.41 -12.16 19.50
CA THR A 197 -7.91 -12.81 20.73
C THR A 197 -6.73 -13.44 21.49
N ALA A 198 -6.82 -13.57 22.82
CA ALA A 198 -5.71 -14.08 23.63
C ALA A 198 -5.22 -15.47 23.18
N THR A 199 -6.11 -16.25 22.58
CA THR A 199 -5.87 -17.55 21.94
C THR A 199 -5.12 -17.50 20.60
N GLU A 200 -5.10 -16.37 19.91
CA GLU A 200 -4.38 -16.17 18.62
C GLU A 200 -3.02 -15.50 18.80
N ARG A 201 -2.65 -15.17 20.04
CA ARG A 201 -1.35 -14.58 20.36
C ARG A 201 -0.33 -15.71 20.50
N LEU A 202 0.46 -15.90 19.45
CA LEU A 202 1.62 -16.77 19.49
C LEU A 202 2.72 -16.11 20.34
N THR A 203 3.34 -16.90 21.21
CA THR A 203 4.64 -16.55 21.80
C THR A 203 5.72 -16.53 20.71
N ILE A 204 6.85 -15.87 20.99
CA ILE A 204 7.98 -15.81 20.05
C ILE A 204 8.44 -17.23 19.69
N ASP A 205 8.50 -18.13 20.68
CA ASP A 205 8.91 -19.51 20.51
C ASP A 205 7.90 -20.32 19.67
N GLU A 206 6.60 -20.13 19.88
CA GLU A 206 5.56 -20.78 19.06
C GLU A 206 5.57 -20.27 17.62
N ALA A 207 5.78 -18.96 17.41
CA ALA A 207 5.90 -18.39 16.08
C ALA A 207 7.15 -18.93 15.35
N ALA A 208 8.29 -19.01 16.04
CA ALA A 208 9.51 -19.60 15.50
C ALA A 208 9.30 -21.07 15.13
N ALA A 209 8.67 -21.87 15.99
CA ALA A 209 8.36 -23.27 15.71
C ALA A 209 7.37 -23.45 14.54
N ILE A 210 6.43 -22.53 14.34
CA ILE A 210 5.55 -22.53 13.17
C ILE A 210 6.34 -22.19 11.90
N CYS A 211 7.22 -21.19 11.94
CA CYS A 211 8.08 -20.85 10.81
C CYS A 211 8.98 -22.03 10.42
N GLU A 212 9.67 -22.66 11.37
CA GLU A 212 10.50 -23.84 11.10
C GLU A 212 9.70 -24.99 10.47
N ARG A 213 8.47 -25.23 10.96
CA ARG A 213 7.58 -26.24 10.36
C ARG A 213 7.20 -25.89 8.92
N GLN A 214 6.87 -24.63 8.66
CA GLN A 214 6.55 -24.16 7.31
C GLN A 214 7.76 -24.24 6.38
N GLU A 215 8.97 -23.99 6.87
CA GLU A 215 10.20 -24.18 6.10
C GLU A 215 10.39 -25.65 5.72
N LEU A 216 10.15 -26.58 6.66
CA LEU A 216 10.20 -28.02 6.38
C LEU A 216 9.14 -28.45 5.36
N GLU A 217 7.90 -27.97 5.50
CA GLU A 217 6.83 -28.23 4.53
C GLU A 217 7.18 -27.70 3.13
N LEU A 218 7.77 -26.51 3.04
CA LEU A 218 8.21 -25.94 1.77
C LEU A 218 9.32 -26.77 1.12
N VAL A 219 10.26 -27.29 1.91
CA VAL A 219 11.30 -28.19 1.42
C VAL A 219 10.68 -29.48 0.90
N GLU A 220 9.71 -30.07 1.61
CA GLU A 220 9.02 -31.27 1.18
C GLU A 220 8.25 -31.04 -0.13
N ILE A 221 7.46 -29.97 -0.22
CA ILE A 221 6.73 -29.58 -1.44
C ILE A 221 7.72 -29.36 -2.60
N GLY A 222 8.86 -28.71 -2.33
CA GLY A 222 9.93 -28.54 -3.32
C GLY A 222 10.49 -29.85 -3.84
N GLN A 223 10.70 -30.84 -2.97
CA GLN A 223 11.15 -32.18 -3.36
C GLN A 223 10.08 -32.92 -4.19
N GLN A 224 8.82 -32.89 -3.76
CA GLN A 224 7.71 -33.51 -4.50
C GLN A 224 7.54 -32.88 -5.89
N THR A 225 7.66 -31.56 -5.99
CA THR A 225 7.59 -30.84 -7.26
C THR A 225 8.71 -31.29 -8.20
N LYS A 226 9.94 -31.37 -7.70
CA LYS A 226 11.10 -31.85 -8.48
C LYS A 226 10.93 -33.29 -8.93
N GLN A 227 10.44 -34.18 -8.06
CA GLN A 227 10.15 -35.57 -8.44
C GLN A 227 9.09 -35.65 -9.55
N CYS A 228 8.05 -34.82 -9.48
CA CYS A 228 7.01 -34.75 -10.50
C CYS A 228 7.57 -34.22 -11.83
N GLU A 229 8.41 -33.18 -11.80
CA GLU A 229 9.10 -32.66 -12.99
C GLU A 229 10.01 -33.71 -13.65
N ASP A 230 10.79 -34.43 -12.84
CA ASP A 230 11.66 -35.51 -13.32
C ASP A 230 10.85 -36.66 -13.92
N ALA A 231 9.73 -37.04 -13.29
CA ALA A 231 8.81 -38.04 -13.83
C ALA A 231 8.17 -37.58 -15.15
N MET A 232 7.75 -36.31 -15.25
CA MET A 232 7.25 -35.73 -16.51
C MET A 232 8.33 -35.74 -17.61
N ARG A 233 9.57 -35.40 -17.25
CA ARG A 233 10.71 -35.40 -18.17
C ARG A 233 11.01 -36.82 -18.68
N ALA A 234 10.85 -37.84 -17.84
CA ALA A 234 10.98 -39.24 -18.22
C ALA A 234 9.79 -39.77 -19.05
N LEU A 235 8.57 -39.28 -18.80
CA LEU A 235 7.38 -39.70 -19.55
C LEU A 235 7.35 -39.15 -20.98
N LYS A 236 7.79 -37.90 -21.19
CA LYS A 236 7.82 -37.25 -22.51
C LYS A 236 8.46 -38.12 -23.63
N PRO A 237 9.67 -38.68 -23.47
CA PRO A 237 10.27 -39.53 -24.49
C PRO A 237 9.51 -40.85 -24.68
N ARG A 238 8.94 -41.44 -23.62
CA ARG A 238 8.12 -42.66 -23.72
C ARG A 238 6.84 -42.41 -24.53
N ILE A 239 6.17 -41.28 -24.29
CA ILE A 239 5.00 -40.86 -25.08
C ILE A 239 5.39 -40.67 -26.54
N LYS A 240 6.52 -40.00 -26.81
CA LYS A 240 7.02 -39.80 -28.18
C LYS A 240 7.29 -41.13 -28.89
N ALA A 241 7.95 -42.08 -28.21
CA ALA A 241 8.23 -43.41 -28.74
C ALA A 241 6.94 -44.22 -29.00
N SER A 242 5.98 -44.15 -28.08
CA SER A 242 4.65 -44.77 -28.25
C SER A 242 3.90 -44.18 -29.45
N LYS A 243 3.87 -42.85 -29.57
CA LYS A 243 3.27 -42.17 -30.73
C LYS A 243 3.88 -42.61 -32.05
N MET A 244 5.21 -42.68 -32.14
CA MET A 244 5.90 -43.19 -33.33
C MET A 244 5.54 -44.65 -33.64
N SER A 245 5.37 -45.47 -32.61
CA SER A 245 4.98 -46.87 -32.77
C SER A 245 3.53 -46.97 -33.28
N ILE A 246 2.60 -46.17 -32.74
CA ILE A 246 1.22 -46.08 -33.22
C ILE A 246 1.17 -45.63 -34.69
N GLU A 247 1.96 -44.62 -35.08
CA GLU A 247 2.03 -44.18 -36.48
C GLU A 247 2.55 -45.29 -37.40
N ARG A 248 3.58 -46.04 -36.98
CA ARG A 248 4.06 -47.23 -37.72
C ARG A 248 2.97 -48.28 -37.84
N TYR A 249 2.33 -48.67 -36.74
CA TYR A 249 1.26 -49.66 -36.75
C TYR A 249 0.09 -49.22 -37.63
N SER A 250 -0.30 -47.94 -37.59
CA SER A 250 -1.32 -47.36 -38.46
C SER A 250 -0.95 -47.46 -39.95
N GLN A 251 0.31 -47.23 -40.30
CA GLN A 251 0.79 -47.41 -41.68
C GLN A 251 0.74 -48.88 -42.11
N THR A 252 1.23 -49.81 -41.29
CA THR A 252 1.10 -51.26 -41.57
C THR A 252 -0.35 -51.71 -41.68
N ALA A 253 -1.24 -51.21 -40.83
CA ALA A 253 -2.66 -51.54 -40.89
C ALA A 253 -3.31 -51.01 -42.20
N LYS A 254 -2.93 -49.81 -42.65
CA LYS A 254 -3.36 -49.28 -43.95
C LYS A 254 -2.82 -50.12 -45.11
N GLN A 255 -1.57 -50.59 -45.01
CA GLN A 255 -0.96 -51.44 -46.03
C GLN A 255 -1.63 -52.82 -46.08
N LEU A 256 -1.86 -53.46 -44.93
CA LEU A 256 -2.59 -54.71 -44.82
C LEU A 256 -4.02 -54.58 -45.34
N ARG A 257 -4.72 -53.46 -45.04
CA ARG A 257 -6.05 -53.19 -45.62
C ARG A 257 -5.99 -53.06 -47.14
N ARG A 258 -5.01 -52.34 -47.69
CA ARG A 258 -4.82 -52.28 -49.16
C ARG A 258 -4.53 -53.65 -49.76
N GLU A 259 -3.69 -54.46 -49.11
CA GLU A 259 -3.42 -55.83 -49.54
C GLU A 259 -4.66 -56.74 -49.45
N GLN A 260 -5.52 -56.52 -48.44
CA GLN A 260 -6.81 -57.19 -48.29
C GLN A 260 -7.76 -56.75 -49.40
N ASP A 261 -7.95 -55.44 -49.60
CA ASP A 261 -8.77 -54.87 -50.67
C ASP A 261 -8.29 -55.34 -52.05
N GLU A 262 -6.97 -55.50 -52.26
CA GLU A 262 -6.40 -56.08 -53.48
C GLU A 262 -6.66 -57.59 -53.61
N ARG A 263 -6.68 -58.36 -52.52
CA ARG A 263 -7.05 -59.79 -52.53
C ARG A 263 -8.53 -59.97 -52.81
N ASP A 264 -9.37 -59.14 -52.20
CA ASP A 264 -10.82 -59.11 -52.40
C ASP A 264 -11.14 -58.67 -53.84
N ALA A 265 -10.45 -57.65 -54.38
CA ALA A 265 -10.58 -57.22 -55.77
C ALA A 265 -10.04 -58.25 -56.79
N LYS A 266 -9.08 -59.08 -56.40
CA LYS A 266 -8.58 -60.21 -57.22
C LYS A 266 -9.49 -61.45 -57.14
N GLY A 267 -10.58 -61.40 -56.37
CA GLY A 267 -11.61 -62.44 -56.37
C GLY A 267 -11.11 -63.80 -55.90
N VAL A 268 -10.14 -63.85 -54.97
CA VAL A 268 -9.82 -65.09 -54.24
C VAL A 268 -10.78 -65.21 -53.05
N GLN A 269 -12.09 -65.17 -53.33
CA GLN A 269 -13.06 -65.78 -52.44
C GLN A 269 -12.84 -67.29 -52.59
N ASP A 270 -12.57 -67.97 -51.48
CA ASP A 270 -12.45 -69.43 -51.47
C ASP A 270 -13.86 -70.00 -51.67
N VAL A 271 -14.32 -70.05 -52.93
CA VAL A 271 -15.65 -70.51 -53.34
C VAL A 271 -15.97 -71.86 -52.72
N ARG A 272 -14.95 -72.68 -52.50
CA ARG A 272 -15.07 -73.99 -51.84
C ARG A 272 -15.43 -73.90 -50.35
N ALA A 273 -14.95 -72.87 -49.66
CA ALA A 273 -15.31 -72.62 -48.26
C ALA A 273 -16.74 -72.06 -48.15
N GLU A 274 -17.14 -71.19 -49.07
CA GLU A 274 -18.51 -70.66 -49.14
C GLU A 274 -19.53 -71.76 -49.50
N GLU A 275 -19.26 -72.56 -50.53
CA GLU A 275 -20.05 -73.75 -50.90
C GLU A 275 -20.09 -74.77 -49.76
N GLY A 276 -18.99 -74.92 -49.02
CA GLY A 276 -18.90 -75.81 -47.86
C GLY A 276 -19.78 -75.35 -46.69
N CYS A 277 -19.78 -74.05 -46.38
CA CYS A 277 -20.65 -73.46 -45.37
C CYS A 277 -22.12 -73.54 -45.79
N GLU A 278 -22.45 -73.25 -47.05
CA GLU A 278 -23.81 -73.37 -47.58
C GLU A 278 -24.32 -74.81 -47.52
N TRP A 279 -23.46 -75.78 -47.87
CA TRP A 279 -23.79 -77.20 -47.73
C TRP A 279 -24.01 -77.59 -46.26
N LEU A 280 -23.18 -77.10 -45.33
CA LEU A 280 -23.35 -77.37 -43.90
C LEU A 280 -24.65 -76.76 -43.36
N ASP A 281 -24.98 -75.53 -43.77
CA ASP A 281 -26.20 -74.84 -43.34
C ASP A 281 -27.47 -75.52 -43.89
N THR A 282 -27.46 -75.89 -45.17
CA THR A 282 -28.58 -76.61 -45.81
C THR A 282 -28.76 -78.01 -45.21
N THR A 283 -27.66 -78.72 -44.95
CA THR A 283 -27.69 -80.06 -44.33
C THR A 283 -28.13 -79.98 -42.87
N ALA A 284 -27.66 -78.98 -42.12
CA ALA A 284 -28.10 -78.74 -40.74
C ALA A 284 -29.59 -78.38 -40.67
N ALA A 285 -30.10 -77.57 -41.60
CA ALA A 285 -31.52 -77.25 -41.70
C ALA A 285 -32.37 -78.49 -42.01
N LEU A 286 -31.91 -79.36 -42.92
CA LEU A 286 -32.57 -80.64 -43.23
C LEU A 286 -32.61 -81.55 -42.00
N TYR A 287 -31.49 -81.69 -41.27
CA TYR A 287 -31.45 -82.51 -40.06
C TYR A 287 -32.32 -81.94 -38.94
N LYS A 288 -32.35 -80.62 -38.76
CA LYS A 288 -33.27 -79.97 -37.82
C LYS A 288 -34.73 -80.28 -38.14
N SER A 289 -35.11 -80.18 -39.42
CA SER A 289 -36.46 -80.51 -39.89
C SER A 289 -36.82 -81.99 -39.70
N LEU A 290 -35.95 -82.92 -40.11
CA LEU A 290 -36.19 -84.37 -39.98
C LEU A 290 -36.30 -84.84 -38.52
N LEU A 291 -35.46 -84.29 -37.65
CA LEU A 291 -35.41 -84.68 -36.24
C LEU A 291 -36.42 -83.90 -35.38
N GLY A 292 -37.12 -82.91 -35.94
CA GLY A 292 -38.06 -82.05 -35.19
C GLY A 292 -37.35 -81.12 -34.20
N ILE A 293 -36.07 -80.81 -34.44
CA ILE A 293 -35.25 -79.96 -33.58
C ILE A 293 -35.53 -78.51 -33.94
N ARG A 294 -36.12 -77.76 -33.02
CA ARG A 294 -36.34 -76.31 -33.14
C ARG A 294 -35.03 -75.54 -33.01
N ASN A 295 -34.21 -75.93 -32.04
CA ASN A 295 -32.93 -75.28 -31.76
C ASN A 295 -31.92 -76.28 -31.23
N ALA A 296 -30.66 -76.08 -31.58
CA ALA A 296 -29.54 -76.84 -31.05
C ALA A 296 -28.41 -75.86 -30.73
N HIS A 297 -28.00 -75.80 -29.47
CA HIS A 297 -26.90 -74.92 -29.06
C HIS A 297 -25.99 -75.62 -28.07
N VAL A 298 -24.74 -75.17 -28.07
CA VAL A 298 -23.68 -75.73 -27.23
C VAL A 298 -23.44 -74.79 -26.06
N VAL A 299 -23.31 -75.36 -24.87
CA VAL A 299 -23.08 -74.64 -23.62
C VAL A 299 -21.66 -74.95 -23.13
N GLY A 300 -20.90 -73.90 -22.80
CA GLY A 300 -19.55 -73.99 -22.25
C GLY A 300 -18.41 -73.60 -23.21
N SER A 301 -17.26 -73.24 -22.64
CA SER A 301 -15.98 -73.08 -23.35
C SER A 301 -14.86 -73.67 -22.49
N PRO A 302 -14.37 -74.90 -22.76
CA PRO A 302 -14.71 -75.79 -23.88
C PRO A 302 -16.16 -76.31 -23.84
N PRO A 303 -16.72 -76.78 -24.97
CA PRO A 303 -18.11 -77.22 -25.06
C PRO A 303 -18.36 -78.45 -24.19
N THR A 304 -19.20 -78.32 -23.16
CA THR A 304 -19.48 -79.40 -22.20
C THR A 304 -20.84 -80.04 -22.40
N ASP A 305 -21.83 -79.28 -22.87
CA ASP A 305 -23.19 -79.78 -23.06
C ASP A 305 -23.76 -79.32 -24.43
N LEU A 306 -24.42 -80.23 -25.13
CA LEU A 306 -25.18 -79.97 -26.35
C LEU A 306 -26.68 -80.07 -26.03
N VAL A 307 -27.39 -78.95 -26.14
CA VAL A 307 -28.81 -78.85 -25.78
C VAL A 307 -29.66 -78.83 -27.05
N PHE A 308 -30.62 -79.75 -27.12
CA PHE A 308 -31.63 -79.83 -28.17
C PHE A 308 -32.99 -79.40 -27.63
N GLU A 309 -33.68 -78.54 -28.37
CA GLU A 309 -35.02 -78.05 -28.06
C GLU A 309 -36.03 -78.61 -29.08
N TYR A 310 -37.08 -79.27 -28.60
CA TYR A 310 -38.14 -79.91 -29.40
C TYR A 310 -39.49 -79.23 -29.12
N GLY A 311 -40.31 -79.07 -30.15
CA GLY A 311 -41.66 -78.52 -30.04
C GLY A 311 -42.21 -78.03 -31.38
N ALA A 312 -43.52 -77.80 -31.45
CA ALA A 312 -44.16 -77.18 -32.61
C ALA A 312 -43.55 -75.78 -32.86
N PRO A 313 -43.47 -75.31 -34.12
CA PRO A 313 -42.88 -74.01 -34.45
C PRO A 313 -43.56 -72.84 -33.70
N ASP A 314 -44.84 -72.99 -33.37
CA ASP A 314 -45.67 -72.00 -32.67
C ASP A 314 -45.87 -72.33 -31.17
N ALA A 315 -45.13 -73.30 -30.61
CA ALA A 315 -45.24 -73.67 -29.20
C ALA A 315 -44.66 -72.59 -28.28
N ASP A 316 -45.45 -72.19 -27.28
CA ASP A 316 -45.03 -71.31 -26.19
C ASP A 316 -43.90 -71.96 -25.36
N GLN A 317 -43.12 -71.15 -24.65
CA GLN A 317 -41.90 -71.58 -23.95
C GLN A 317 -42.11 -72.69 -22.90
N GLY A 318 -43.36 -72.95 -22.49
CA GLY A 318 -43.76 -74.04 -21.59
C GLY A 318 -44.06 -75.39 -22.27
N ASP A 319 -44.27 -75.41 -23.60
CA ASP A 319 -44.53 -76.63 -24.39
C ASP A 319 -43.28 -77.13 -25.13
N VAL A 320 -42.14 -76.46 -24.96
CA VAL A 320 -40.85 -76.86 -25.52
C VAL A 320 -40.17 -77.84 -24.59
N ARG A 321 -39.82 -79.02 -25.09
CA ARG A 321 -39.10 -80.05 -24.32
C ARG A 321 -37.61 -80.00 -24.66
N ARG A 322 -36.74 -80.01 -23.66
CA ARG A 322 -35.29 -79.90 -23.85
C ARG A 322 -34.55 -81.15 -23.38
N MET A 323 -33.57 -81.54 -24.19
CA MET A 323 -32.63 -82.61 -23.89
C MET A 323 -31.20 -82.07 -23.92
N SER A 324 -30.42 -82.37 -22.89
CA SER A 324 -28.99 -82.05 -22.84
C SER A 324 -28.17 -83.32 -23.01
N VAL A 325 -27.23 -83.32 -23.97
CA VAL A 325 -26.22 -84.36 -24.17
C VAL A 325 -24.89 -83.85 -23.62
N GLN A 326 -24.35 -84.57 -22.65
CA GLN A 326 -23.09 -84.23 -22.02
C GLN A 326 -21.93 -84.76 -22.86
N LEU A 327 -20.94 -83.90 -23.13
CA LEU A 327 -19.79 -84.19 -23.96
C LEU A 327 -18.49 -84.11 -23.13
N ASP A 328 -17.53 -84.99 -23.43
CA ASP A 328 -16.17 -84.88 -22.91
C ASP A 328 -15.33 -83.85 -23.70
N ALA A 329 -14.10 -83.59 -23.24
CA ALA A 329 -13.18 -82.66 -23.89
C ALA A 329 -12.78 -83.07 -25.33
N ALA A 330 -13.09 -84.30 -25.75
CA ALA A 330 -12.88 -84.81 -27.11
C ALA A 330 -14.18 -84.79 -27.95
N GLY A 331 -15.29 -84.28 -27.40
CA GLY A 331 -16.59 -84.20 -28.07
C GLY A 331 -17.38 -85.51 -28.09
N LYS A 332 -17.03 -86.50 -27.26
CA LYS A 332 -17.77 -87.77 -27.14
C LYS A 332 -18.86 -87.67 -26.09
N MET A 333 -19.98 -88.33 -26.35
CA MET A 333 -21.10 -88.41 -25.42
C MET A 333 -20.71 -89.21 -24.18
N THR A 334 -20.84 -88.57 -23.01
CA THR A 334 -20.68 -89.20 -21.69
C THR A 334 -22.01 -89.50 -21.03
N GLY A 335 -23.09 -88.86 -21.48
CA GLY A 335 -24.45 -89.10 -21.02
C GLY A 335 -25.46 -88.15 -21.65
N ALA A 336 -26.74 -88.33 -21.37
CA ALA A 336 -27.79 -87.38 -21.72
C ALA A 336 -28.84 -87.29 -20.61
N LYS A 337 -29.51 -86.14 -20.50
CA LYS A 337 -30.54 -85.85 -19.51
C LYS A 337 -31.67 -85.03 -20.14
N LEU A 338 -32.88 -85.28 -19.68
CA LEU A 338 -34.02 -84.41 -19.98
C LEU A 338 -34.02 -83.27 -18.97
N LEU A 339 -34.10 -82.01 -19.44
CA LEU A 339 -34.05 -80.84 -18.56
C LEU A 339 -35.43 -80.51 -17.98
N ASP A 340 -36.50 -80.84 -18.72
CA ASP A 340 -37.87 -80.44 -18.39
C ASP A 340 -38.78 -81.61 -17.95
N SER A 341 -38.24 -82.83 -17.85
CA SER A 341 -38.96 -84.03 -17.42
C SER A 341 -38.18 -84.78 -16.34
N SER A 342 -38.88 -85.34 -15.34
CA SER A 342 -38.31 -86.22 -14.32
C SER A 342 -38.24 -87.69 -14.76
N GLU A 343 -38.57 -87.98 -16.02
CA GLU A 343 -38.48 -89.32 -16.60
C GLU A 343 -37.02 -89.77 -16.74
N ASP A 344 -36.76 -91.00 -16.31
CA ASP A 344 -35.43 -91.59 -16.43
C ASP A 344 -35.22 -92.15 -17.84
N ILE A 345 -34.17 -91.66 -18.51
CA ILE A 345 -33.72 -92.10 -19.85
C ILE A 345 -32.39 -92.87 -19.77
N SER A 346 -31.92 -93.21 -18.56
CA SER A 346 -30.62 -93.84 -18.34
C SER A 346 -30.47 -95.18 -19.08
N ASP A 347 -31.56 -95.93 -19.25
CA ASP A 347 -31.63 -97.19 -19.99
C ASP A 347 -31.35 -97.00 -21.50
N VAL A 348 -31.98 -96.00 -22.12
CA VAL A 348 -31.77 -95.65 -23.54
C VAL A 348 -30.36 -95.10 -23.75
N VAL A 349 -29.92 -94.21 -22.86
CA VAL A 349 -28.58 -93.62 -22.94
C VAL A 349 -27.50 -94.69 -22.83
N GLN A 350 -27.65 -95.68 -21.95
CA GLN A 350 -26.71 -96.80 -21.82
C GLN A 350 -26.67 -97.69 -23.07
N ALA A 351 -27.77 -97.83 -23.80
CA ALA A 351 -27.80 -98.61 -25.04
C ALA A 351 -27.04 -97.93 -26.20
N TYR A 352 -27.07 -96.60 -26.27
CA TYR A 352 -26.43 -95.82 -27.35
C TYR A 352 -25.07 -95.21 -26.99
N LEU A 353 -24.65 -95.28 -25.73
CA LEU A 353 -23.32 -94.86 -25.26
C LEU A 353 -22.16 -95.60 -25.97
N PRO A 354 -22.20 -96.94 -26.18
CA PRO A 354 -21.11 -97.65 -26.85
C PRO A 354 -20.96 -97.31 -28.34
N SER A 355 -22.08 -97.03 -29.02
CA SER A 355 -22.09 -96.69 -30.45
C SER A 355 -21.84 -95.20 -30.71
N GLN A 356 -21.95 -94.35 -29.68
CA GLN A 356 -21.86 -92.89 -29.79
C GLN A 356 -22.86 -92.30 -30.81
N ASP A 357 -23.99 -92.98 -31.01
CA ASP A 357 -25.01 -92.58 -31.97
C ASP A 357 -26.03 -91.65 -31.32
N ILE A 358 -25.67 -90.37 -31.23
CA ILE A 358 -26.54 -89.31 -30.70
C ILE A 358 -27.81 -89.18 -31.52
N ARG A 359 -27.77 -89.46 -32.83
CA ARG A 359 -28.94 -89.33 -33.70
C ARG A 359 -29.99 -90.39 -33.37
N SER A 360 -29.59 -91.65 -33.27
CA SER A 360 -30.51 -92.73 -32.89
C SER A 360 -31.02 -92.55 -31.46
N LEU A 361 -30.19 -92.05 -30.54
CA LEU A 361 -30.61 -91.69 -29.19
C LEU A 361 -31.72 -90.61 -29.21
N VAL A 362 -31.51 -89.53 -29.96
CA VAL A 362 -32.50 -88.44 -30.14
C VAL A 362 -33.81 -88.99 -30.71
N GLN A 363 -33.74 -89.86 -31.73
CA GLN A 363 -34.93 -90.44 -32.34
C GLN A 363 -35.68 -91.35 -31.39
N GLU A 364 -35.00 -92.22 -30.67
CA GLU A 364 -35.61 -93.16 -29.72
C GLU A 364 -36.32 -92.42 -28.58
N ILE A 365 -35.68 -91.38 -28.04
CA ILE A 365 -36.26 -90.52 -27.00
C ILE A 365 -37.49 -89.82 -27.56
N ARG A 366 -37.40 -89.25 -28.77
CA ARG A 366 -38.56 -88.62 -29.42
C ARG A 366 -39.73 -89.59 -29.61
N THR A 367 -39.48 -90.80 -30.09
CA THR A 367 -40.53 -91.81 -30.30
C THR A 367 -41.10 -92.35 -28.99
N ARG A 368 -40.28 -92.49 -27.95
CA ARG A 368 -40.68 -93.04 -26.65
C ARG A 368 -41.61 -92.09 -25.90
N PHE A 369 -41.42 -90.79 -26.05
CA PHE A 369 -42.19 -89.78 -25.32
C PHE A 369 -43.14 -88.96 -26.18
N ASP A 370 -43.27 -89.32 -27.47
CA ASP A 370 -44.17 -88.71 -28.48
C ASP A 370 -43.96 -87.18 -28.62
N TRP A 371 -42.71 -86.80 -28.95
CA TRP A 371 -42.25 -85.39 -29.04
C TRP A 371 -42.21 -84.80 -30.45
#